data_AF-A0A7Y4ULQ4-F1
#
_entry.id   AF-A0A7Y4ULQ4-F1
#
_cell.length_a   1.000
_cell.length_b   1.000
_cell.length_c   1.000
_cell.angle_alpha   90.00
_cell.angle_beta   90.00
_cell.angle_gamma   90.00
#
_symmetry.space_group_name_H-M   'P 1'
#
loop_
_entity.id
_entity.type
_entity.pdbx_description
1 polymer ?
#
loop_
_entity_poly.entity_id
_entity_poly.type
_entity_poly.pdbx_seq_one_letter_code
_entity_poly.pdbx_strand_id
1 'polypeptide(L)'
;MLEVHRSERDKLQWEGTFREYFEMASANPRITALSHARICDMILSAGVEKINEGTPNELNHYKFFDEELFGIDEAIEQIVEYFKSAAQRLEVRKRILLLMGPVGGGKSTIVTLLKRGLEKYTRTEGGAIYSIKGCPMHGEPMELIPLELRADIEKQYGIYIEGEDCPQTRYMVDHEYGGK
;
A
#
# COMPACT_ATOMS: atom_id res chain seq x y z
N MET A 1 9.63 -24.60 14.10
CA MET A 1 8.51 -23.68 13.79
C MET A 1 8.80 -22.25 14.26
N LEU A 2 9.09 -22.03 15.54
CA LEU A 2 9.45 -20.69 16.06
C LEU A 2 10.76 -20.13 15.49
N GLU A 3 11.79 -20.96 15.29
CA GLU A 3 13.07 -20.54 14.70
C GLU A 3 12.95 -20.14 13.22
N VAL A 4 12.13 -20.86 12.45
CA VAL A 4 11.84 -20.54 11.04
C VAL A 4 11.14 -19.19 10.94
N HIS A 5 10.11 -18.96 11.77
CA HIS A 5 9.44 -17.66 11.84
C HIS A 5 10.37 -16.52 12.29
N ARG A 6 11.37 -16.80 13.12
CA ARG A 6 12.37 -15.80 13.54
C ARG A 6 13.29 -15.45 12.37
N SER A 7 13.83 -16.46 11.68
CA SER A 7 14.68 -16.27 10.52
C SER A 7 13.97 -15.52 9.38
N GLU A 8 12.68 -15.78 9.14
CA GLU A 8 11.89 -15.03 8.16
C GLU A 8 11.71 -13.56 8.56
N ARG A 9 11.52 -13.27 9.86
CA ARG A 9 11.45 -11.88 10.33
C ARG A 9 12.78 -11.17 10.19
N ASP A 10 13.89 -11.84 10.52
CA ASP A 10 15.22 -11.25 10.46
C ASP A 10 15.58 -10.85 9.02
N LYS A 11 15.12 -11.63 8.01
CA LYS A 11 15.26 -11.28 6.58
C LYS A 11 14.45 -10.06 6.15
N LEU A 12 13.40 -9.71 6.90
CA LEU A 12 12.54 -8.55 6.64
C LEU A 12 13.00 -7.31 7.42
N GLN A 13 14.01 -7.44 8.30
CA GLN A 13 14.54 -6.30 9.04
C GLN A 13 15.57 -5.57 8.17
N TRP A 14 15.29 -4.31 7.89
CA TRP A 14 16.26 -3.36 7.36
C TRP A 14 16.23 -2.12 8.24
N GLU A 15 17.41 -1.64 8.60
CA GLU A 15 17.61 -0.36 9.28
C GLU A 15 18.75 0.36 8.58
N GLY A 16 18.54 1.64 8.27
CA GLY A 16 19.51 2.47 7.59
C GLY A 16 19.14 3.93 7.72
N THR A 17 19.96 4.76 7.09
CA THR A 17 19.81 6.21 7.03
C THR A 17 18.73 6.63 6.04
N PHE A 18 18.22 7.85 6.17
CA PHE A 18 17.33 8.45 5.18
C PHE A 18 17.96 8.47 3.77
N ARG A 19 19.28 8.69 3.67
CA ARG A 19 20.01 8.66 2.39
C ARG A 19 19.89 7.30 1.70
N GLU A 20 20.17 6.21 2.43
CA GLU A 20 20.10 4.86 1.87
C GLU A 20 18.66 4.52 1.44
N TYR A 21 17.67 4.91 2.25
CA TYR A 21 16.26 4.77 1.87
C TYR A 21 15.90 5.58 0.62
N PHE A 22 16.40 6.82 0.52
CA PHE A 22 16.16 7.67 -0.65
C PHE A 22 16.71 7.04 -1.93
N GLU A 23 17.90 6.43 -1.87
CA GLU A 23 18.48 5.69 -2.99
C GLU A 23 17.64 4.47 -3.37
N MET A 24 17.16 3.70 -2.39
CA MET A 24 16.27 2.56 -2.63
C MET A 24 14.95 2.98 -3.30
N ALA A 25 14.33 4.05 -2.81
CA ALA A 25 13.08 4.57 -3.35
C ALA A 25 13.27 5.22 -4.73
N SER A 26 14.42 5.84 -4.97
CA SER A 26 14.77 6.37 -6.30
C SER A 26 14.94 5.23 -7.32
N ALA A 27 15.50 4.09 -6.90
CA ALA A 27 15.61 2.90 -7.73
C ALA A 27 14.26 2.17 -7.91
N ASN A 28 13.41 2.18 -6.87
CA ASN A 28 12.09 1.57 -6.89
C ASN A 28 11.04 2.44 -6.17
N PRO A 29 10.39 3.38 -6.90
CA PRO A 29 9.38 4.27 -6.33
C PRO A 29 8.15 3.55 -5.74
N ARG A 30 7.96 2.24 -6.00
CA ARG A 30 6.84 1.49 -5.44
C ARG A 30 6.91 1.34 -3.93
N ILE A 31 8.10 1.42 -3.33
CA ILE A 31 8.23 1.30 -1.87
C ILE A 31 7.57 2.48 -1.15
N THR A 32 7.47 3.65 -1.81
CA THR A 32 6.80 4.86 -1.32
C THR A 32 5.32 4.93 -1.71
N ALA A 33 4.75 3.84 -2.25
CA ALA A 33 3.36 3.84 -2.72
C ALA A 33 2.36 4.07 -1.57
N LEU A 34 1.35 4.89 -1.85
CA LEU A 34 0.21 5.13 -0.97
C LEU A 34 -0.53 3.82 -0.64
N SER A 35 -1.22 3.81 0.50
CA SER A 35 -1.96 2.63 0.98
C SER A 35 -2.94 2.05 -0.05
N HIS A 36 -3.68 2.92 -0.75
CA HIS A 36 -4.64 2.51 -1.78
C HIS A 36 -3.96 1.88 -3.01
N ALA A 37 -2.84 2.45 -3.44
CA ALA A 37 -2.04 1.90 -4.54
C ALA A 37 -1.49 0.52 -4.17
N ARG A 38 -0.99 0.38 -2.93
CA ARG A 38 -0.49 -0.90 -2.43
C ARG A 38 -1.56 -1.99 -2.37
N ILE A 39 -2.78 -1.65 -1.96
CA ILE A 39 -3.92 -2.58 -1.99
C ILE A 39 -4.28 -2.94 -3.43
N CYS A 40 -4.30 -1.97 -4.34
CA CYS A 40 -4.55 -2.20 -5.76
C CYS A 40 -3.51 -3.17 -6.34
N ASP A 41 -2.22 -2.87 -6.16
CA ASP A 41 -1.11 -3.69 -6.67
C ASP A 41 -1.14 -5.11 -6.09
N MET A 42 -1.43 -5.24 -4.79
CA MET A 42 -1.64 -6.53 -4.13
C MET A 42 -2.72 -7.35 -4.85
N ILE A 43 -3.91 -6.78 -5.07
CA ILE A 43 -5.03 -7.48 -5.70
C ILE A 43 -4.66 -7.89 -7.13
N LEU A 44 -4.07 -6.97 -7.90
CA LEU A 44 -3.68 -7.22 -9.29
C LEU A 44 -2.55 -8.25 -9.40
N SER A 45 -1.63 -8.30 -8.42
CA SER A 45 -0.51 -9.25 -8.42
C SER A 45 -0.94 -10.72 -8.32
N ALA A 46 -2.14 -10.99 -7.79
CA ALA A 46 -2.71 -12.33 -7.75
C ALA A 46 -3.17 -12.83 -9.13
N GLY A 47 -3.37 -11.90 -10.09
CA GLY A 47 -3.84 -12.18 -11.44
C GLY A 47 -5.30 -11.78 -11.65
N VAL A 48 -5.61 -11.41 -12.89
CA VAL A 48 -6.94 -11.01 -13.34
C VAL A 48 -7.31 -11.79 -14.58
N GLU A 49 -8.53 -12.33 -14.62
CA GLU A 49 -9.11 -13.01 -15.77
C GLU A 49 -10.33 -12.23 -16.25
N LYS A 50 -10.60 -12.29 -17.55
CA LYS A 50 -11.83 -11.72 -18.10
C LYS A 50 -12.89 -12.80 -18.23
N ILE A 51 -14.06 -12.54 -17.68
CA ILE A 51 -15.26 -13.36 -17.86
C ILE A 51 -16.09 -12.72 -18.98
N ASN A 52 -16.65 -13.55 -19.87
CA ASN A 52 -17.50 -13.15 -20.99
C ASN A 52 -16.88 -12.06 -21.89
N GLU A 53 -15.56 -12.15 -22.16
CA GLU A 53 -14.84 -11.19 -22.98
C GLU A 53 -15.51 -10.98 -24.35
N GLY A 54 -15.66 -9.72 -24.75
CA GLY A 54 -16.30 -9.34 -26.02
C GLY A 54 -17.83 -9.39 -26.02
N THR A 55 -18.46 -9.55 -24.84
CA THR A 55 -19.92 -9.49 -24.68
C THR A 55 -20.33 -8.25 -23.87
N PRO A 56 -21.62 -7.85 -23.87
CA PRO A 56 -22.11 -6.76 -23.02
C PRO A 56 -21.95 -6.99 -21.51
N ASN A 57 -21.69 -8.23 -21.09
CA ASN A 57 -21.52 -8.63 -19.69
C ASN A 57 -20.05 -9.00 -19.38
N GLU A 58 -19.09 -8.38 -20.07
CA GLU A 58 -17.67 -8.53 -19.77
C GLU A 58 -17.35 -8.04 -18.36
N LEU A 59 -16.61 -8.84 -17.60
CA LEU A 59 -16.31 -8.57 -16.20
C LEU A 59 -14.88 -9.03 -15.86
N ASN A 60 -14.18 -8.28 -15.02
CA ASN A 60 -12.90 -8.73 -14.47
C ASN A 60 -13.11 -9.63 -13.24
N HIS A 61 -12.52 -10.82 -13.29
CA HIS A 61 -12.41 -11.76 -12.17
C HIS A 61 -11.02 -11.64 -11.54
N TYR A 62 -10.99 -11.38 -10.23
CA TYR A 62 -9.75 -11.08 -9.50
C TYR A 62 -9.38 -12.26 -8.61
N LYS A 63 -8.32 -12.99 -9.00
CA LYS A 63 -7.89 -14.25 -8.36
C LYS A 63 -7.59 -14.15 -6.87
N PHE A 64 -7.29 -12.94 -6.41
CA PHE A 64 -7.08 -12.63 -4.99
C PHE A 64 -8.24 -13.08 -4.09
N PHE A 65 -9.47 -13.14 -4.62
CA PHE A 65 -10.68 -13.42 -3.83
C PHE A 65 -11.21 -14.85 -3.97
N ASP A 66 -10.61 -15.70 -4.83
CA ASP A 66 -11.15 -17.00 -5.26
C ASP A 66 -11.32 -18.02 -4.12
N GLU A 67 -10.54 -17.90 -3.05
CA GLU A 67 -10.57 -18.89 -1.97
C GLU A 67 -11.82 -18.78 -1.09
N GLU A 68 -12.40 -17.60 -0.94
CA GLU A 68 -13.46 -17.34 0.03
C GLU A 68 -14.72 -16.64 -0.53
N LEU A 69 -14.65 -16.05 -1.73
CA LEU A 69 -15.76 -15.26 -2.29
C LEU A 69 -16.16 -15.77 -3.68
N PHE A 70 -17.46 -16.04 -3.85
CA PHE A 70 -18.01 -16.60 -5.09
C PHE A 70 -19.30 -15.88 -5.48
N GLY A 71 -19.48 -15.62 -6.78
CA GLY A 71 -20.72 -15.07 -7.32
C GLY A 71 -21.00 -13.61 -6.96
N ILE A 72 -19.98 -12.86 -6.55
CA ILE A 72 -20.05 -11.42 -6.21
C ILE A 72 -19.04 -10.60 -7.00
N ASP A 73 -18.64 -11.09 -8.16
CA ASP A 73 -17.58 -10.51 -8.99
C ASP A 73 -17.87 -9.05 -9.39
N GLU A 74 -19.12 -8.68 -9.66
CA GLU A 74 -19.52 -7.29 -9.92
C GLU A 74 -19.24 -6.36 -8.73
N ALA A 75 -19.49 -6.83 -7.50
CA ALA A 75 -19.22 -6.04 -6.29
C ALA A 75 -17.72 -5.95 -6.02
N ILE A 76 -16.98 -7.03 -6.27
CA ILE A 76 -15.52 -7.05 -6.18
C ILE A 76 -14.93 -6.06 -7.19
N GLU A 77 -15.40 -6.07 -8.44
CA GLU A 77 -14.90 -5.18 -9.48
C GLU A 77 -15.09 -3.70 -9.10
N GLN A 78 -16.24 -3.32 -8.54
CA GLN A 78 -16.45 -1.95 -8.03
C GLN A 78 -15.47 -1.57 -6.92
N ILE A 79 -15.14 -2.50 -6.02
CA ILE A 79 -14.15 -2.27 -4.95
C ILE A 79 -12.75 -2.10 -5.55
N VAL A 80 -12.38 -2.94 -6.52
CA VAL A 80 -11.07 -2.84 -7.16
C VAL A 80 -10.98 -1.55 -7.98
N GLU A 81 -12.05 -1.14 -8.65
CA GLU A 81 -12.10 0.12 -9.40
C GLU A 81 -11.95 1.34 -8.48
N TYR A 82 -12.54 1.29 -7.28
CA TYR A 82 -12.28 2.30 -6.24
C TYR A 82 -10.77 2.39 -5.92
N PHE A 83 -10.09 1.26 -5.71
CA PHE A 83 -8.66 1.26 -5.40
C PHE A 83 -7.79 1.67 -6.60
N LYS A 84 -8.15 1.27 -7.84
CA LYS A 84 -7.47 1.72 -9.07
C LYS A 84 -7.56 3.23 -9.22
N SER A 85 -8.77 3.78 -9.09
CA SER A 85 -9.01 5.22 -9.15
C SER A 85 -8.26 5.96 -8.03
N ALA A 86 -8.23 5.42 -6.81
CA ALA A 86 -7.49 5.98 -5.68
C ALA A 86 -5.96 5.91 -5.90
N ALA A 87 -5.44 4.83 -6.49
CA ALA A 87 -4.04 4.64 -6.83
C ALA A 87 -3.57 5.67 -7.88
N GLN A 88 -4.45 6.04 -8.80
CA GLN A 88 -4.23 7.13 -9.76
C GLN A 88 -4.39 8.53 -9.14
N ARG A 89 -4.46 8.61 -7.81
CA ARG A 89 -4.47 9.86 -7.06
C ARG A 89 -5.72 10.72 -7.33
N LEU A 90 -6.82 10.13 -7.82
CA LEU A 90 -8.09 10.81 -8.00
C LEU A 90 -8.77 11.14 -6.65
N GLU A 91 -9.74 12.06 -6.67
CA GLU A 91 -10.43 12.53 -5.45
C GLU A 91 -11.09 11.43 -4.61
N VAL A 92 -11.42 10.30 -5.25
CA VAL A 92 -12.02 9.15 -4.58
C VAL A 92 -11.18 8.64 -3.40
N ARG A 93 -9.85 8.85 -3.41
CA ARG A 93 -8.95 8.49 -2.31
C ARG A 93 -9.27 9.19 -0.98
N LYS A 94 -9.92 10.36 -1.05
CA LYS A 94 -10.32 11.16 0.14
C LYS A 94 -11.72 10.81 0.63
N ARG A 95 -12.39 9.81 0.04
CA ARG A 95 -13.77 9.40 0.38
C ARG A 95 -13.78 8.11 1.18
N ILE A 96 -14.77 7.97 2.05
CA ILE A 96 -15.01 6.75 2.83
C ILE A 96 -15.61 5.67 1.92
N LEU A 97 -14.96 4.51 1.82
CA LEU A 97 -15.52 3.32 1.20
C LEU A 97 -16.43 2.60 2.19
N LEU A 98 -17.74 2.57 1.92
CA LEU A 98 -18.73 1.91 2.77
C LEU A 98 -19.28 0.65 2.07
N LEU A 99 -19.05 -0.51 2.68
CA LEU A 99 -19.64 -1.77 2.21
C LEU A 99 -21.03 -1.95 2.81
N MET A 100 -22.09 -1.78 1.99
CA MET A 100 -23.48 -1.96 2.41
C MET A 100 -24.10 -3.18 1.71
N GLY A 101 -24.92 -3.94 2.45
CA GLY A 101 -25.62 -5.10 1.90
C GLY A 101 -26.23 -5.99 2.99
N PRO A 102 -26.99 -7.02 2.61
CA PRO A 102 -27.67 -7.93 3.55
C PRO A 102 -26.70 -8.68 4.47
N VAL A 103 -27.19 -9.15 5.61
CA VAL A 103 -26.42 -10.00 6.52
C VAL A 103 -25.96 -11.26 5.75
N GLY A 104 -24.70 -11.68 5.95
CA GLY A 104 -24.12 -12.82 5.23
C GLY A 104 -23.54 -12.52 3.85
N GLY A 105 -23.70 -11.31 3.29
CA GLY A 105 -23.18 -10.96 1.97
C GLY A 105 -21.66 -10.73 1.86
N GLY A 106 -20.82 -11.46 2.62
CA GLY A 106 -19.36 -11.45 2.46
C GLY A 106 -18.59 -10.17 2.84
N LYS A 107 -19.25 -9.09 3.29
CA LYS A 107 -18.60 -7.80 3.61
C LYS A 107 -17.40 -7.92 4.57
N SER A 108 -17.61 -8.60 5.70
CA SER A 108 -16.53 -8.79 6.69
C SER A 108 -15.43 -9.72 6.16
N THR A 109 -15.79 -10.66 5.30
CA THR A 109 -14.85 -11.55 4.61
C THR A 109 -13.95 -10.75 3.67
N ILE A 110 -14.51 -9.87 2.84
CA ILE A 110 -13.74 -8.96 1.98
C ILE A 110 -12.71 -8.16 2.80
N VAL A 111 -13.15 -7.51 3.88
CA VAL A 111 -12.26 -6.72 4.74
C VAL A 111 -11.17 -7.59 5.37
N THR A 112 -11.50 -8.82 5.75
CA THR A 112 -10.55 -9.77 6.34
C THR A 112 -9.51 -10.23 5.31
N LEU A 113 -9.93 -10.55 4.09
CA LEU A 113 -9.05 -10.89 2.98
C LEU A 113 -8.10 -9.74 2.66
N LEU A 114 -8.60 -8.51 2.53
CA LEU A 114 -7.76 -7.34 2.26
C LEU A 114 -6.70 -7.13 3.34
N LYS A 115 -7.06 -7.26 4.62
CA LYS A 115 -6.11 -7.13 5.75
C LYS A 115 -5.03 -8.22 5.71
N ARG A 116 -5.44 -9.49 5.57
CA ARG A 116 -4.52 -10.64 5.52
C ARG A 116 -3.64 -10.60 4.27
N GLY A 117 -4.23 -10.24 3.13
CA GLY A 117 -3.53 -10.04 1.88
C GLY A 117 -2.46 -8.98 2.03
N LEU A 118 -2.80 -7.83 2.63
CA LEU A 118 -1.85 -6.74 2.81
C LEU A 118 -0.69 -7.18 3.71
N GLU A 119 -0.98 -7.88 4.80
CA GLU A 119 0.05 -8.45 5.69
C GLU A 119 0.99 -9.46 4.98
N LYS A 120 0.48 -10.23 4.02
CA LYS A 120 1.31 -11.14 3.20
C LYS A 120 2.10 -10.36 2.14
N TYR A 121 1.44 -9.45 1.45
CA TYR A 121 2.01 -8.67 0.35
C TYR A 121 3.17 -7.80 0.82
N THR A 122 3.07 -7.21 2.02
CA THR A 122 4.15 -6.37 2.57
C THR A 122 5.42 -7.12 2.93
N ARG A 123 5.38 -8.46 2.96
CA ARG A 123 6.56 -9.32 3.11
C ARG A 123 7.23 -9.65 1.78
N THR A 124 6.67 -9.21 0.66
CA THR A 124 7.26 -9.35 -0.68
C THR A 124 8.07 -8.11 -1.04
N GLU A 125 9.02 -8.24 -1.97
CA GLU A 125 9.78 -7.08 -2.46
C GLU A 125 8.87 -6.01 -3.10
N GLY A 126 7.81 -6.44 -3.81
CA GLY A 126 6.86 -5.52 -4.45
C GLY A 126 5.94 -4.79 -3.47
N GLY A 127 5.75 -5.32 -2.26
CA GLY A 127 4.90 -4.73 -1.23
C GLY A 127 5.65 -4.14 -0.04
N ALA A 128 6.99 -4.14 -0.04
CA ALA A 128 7.81 -3.70 1.08
C ALA A 128 7.41 -2.31 1.61
N ILE A 129 7.29 -2.20 2.93
CA ILE A 129 6.98 -0.97 3.65
C ILE A 129 8.13 -0.63 4.57
N TYR A 130 8.49 0.64 4.61
CA TYR A 130 9.49 1.20 5.51
C TYR A 130 8.84 2.28 6.37
N SER A 131 9.38 2.47 7.56
CA SER A 131 8.89 3.49 8.47
C SER A 131 10.05 4.10 9.25
N ILE A 132 9.87 5.34 9.68
CA ILE A 132 10.86 6.01 10.52
C ILE A 132 10.92 5.32 11.88
N LYS A 133 12.10 4.83 12.25
CA LYS A 133 12.34 4.20 13.56
C LYS A 133 12.04 5.18 14.68
N GLY A 134 11.25 4.75 15.67
CA GLY A 134 10.83 5.60 16.79
C GLY A 134 9.64 6.52 16.50
N CYS A 135 9.15 6.57 15.26
CA CYS A 135 7.93 7.30 14.93
C CYS A 135 6.68 6.54 15.45
N PRO A 136 5.85 7.14 16.32
CA PRO A 136 4.64 6.47 16.83
C PRO A 136 3.58 6.25 15.74
N MET A 137 3.66 6.99 14.64
CA MET A 137 2.75 6.90 13.51
C MET A 137 3.23 5.93 12.43
N HIS A 138 4.41 5.33 12.59
CA HIS A 138 5.07 4.56 11.53
C HIS A 138 5.15 5.36 10.21
N GLY A 139 5.49 6.64 10.32
CA GLY A 139 5.53 7.58 9.20
C GLY A 139 6.46 7.14 8.08
N GLU A 140 6.11 7.51 6.86
CA GLU A 140 6.86 7.15 5.66
C GLU A 140 8.12 8.04 5.58
N PRO A 141 9.33 7.49 5.35
CA PRO A 141 10.54 8.29 5.50
C PRO A 141 10.71 9.46 4.51
N MET A 142 10.07 9.46 3.33
CA MET A 142 10.08 10.62 2.42
C MET A 142 9.32 11.83 2.97
N GLU A 143 8.50 11.67 4.01
CA GLU A 143 7.84 12.79 4.68
C GLU A 143 8.87 13.80 5.24
N LEU A 144 10.10 13.33 5.55
CA LEU A 144 11.25 14.14 5.98
C LEU A 144 11.70 15.18 4.94
N ILE A 145 11.30 15.01 3.67
CA ILE A 145 11.63 15.97 2.62
C ILE A 145 10.77 17.24 2.79
N PRO A 146 11.40 18.43 2.86
CA PRO A 146 10.69 19.71 2.92
C PRO A 146 9.67 19.87 1.79
N LEU A 147 8.52 20.46 2.11
CA LEU A 147 7.40 20.63 1.17
C LEU A 147 7.82 21.30 -0.14
N GLU A 148 8.75 22.27 -0.08
CA GLU A 148 9.18 23.01 -1.27
C GLU A 148 9.94 22.13 -2.29
N LEU A 149 10.58 21.05 -1.84
CA LEU A 149 11.38 20.17 -2.70
C LEU A 149 10.56 19.02 -3.31
N ARG A 150 9.37 18.73 -2.77
CA ARG A 150 8.61 17.53 -3.16
C ARG A 150 8.17 17.53 -4.62
N ALA A 151 7.86 18.70 -5.18
CA ALA A 151 7.51 18.83 -6.60
C ALA A 151 8.69 18.45 -7.51
N ASP A 152 9.91 18.83 -7.12
CA ASP A 152 11.12 18.46 -7.85
C ASP A 152 11.44 16.97 -7.69
N ILE A 153 11.23 16.41 -6.49
CA ILE A 153 11.38 14.97 -6.25
C ILE A 153 10.42 14.15 -7.10
N GLU A 154 9.15 14.54 -7.17
CA GLU A 154 8.17 13.85 -8.02
C GLU A 154 8.58 13.92 -9.50
N LYS A 155 9.02 15.08 -9.97
CA LYS A 155 9.44 15.28 -11.35
C LYS A 155 10.70 14.49 -11.72
N GLN A 156 11.68 14.39 -10.81
CA GLN A 156 12.97 13.76 -11.07
C GLN A 156 12.95 12.25 -10.85
N TYR A 157 12.26 11.78 -9.81
CA TYR A 157 12.31 10.39 -9.34
C TYR A 157 10.96 9.65 -9.46
N GLY A 158 9.88 10.35 -9.82
CA GLY A 158 8.54 9.76 -9.86
C GLY A 158 7.95 9.44 -8.49
N ILE A 159 8.52 10.00 -7.43
CA ILE A 159 8.12 9.76 -6.03
C ILE A 159 7.14 10.84 -5.61
N TYR A 160 5.88 10.45 -5.42
CA TYR A 160 4.85 11.33 -4.86
C TYR A 160 4.85 11.21 -3.33
N ILE A 161 4.94 12.35 -2.65
CA ILE A 161 5.02 12.43 -1.19
C ILE A 161 3.76 13.15 -0.67
N GLU A 162 2.94 12.42 0.08
CA GLU A 162 1.73 12.93 0.74
C GLU A 162 1.90 12.82 2.25
N GLY A 163 1.46 13.83 3.00
CA GLY A 163 1.56 13.84 4.46
C GLY A 163 2.61 14.80 5.00
N GLU A 164 2.75 14.84 6.32
CA GLU A 164 3.72 15.66 7.04
C GLU A 164 4.31 14.85 8.18
N ASP A 165 5.57 15.13 8.50
CA ASP A 165 6.22 14.51 9.65
C ASP A 165 5.44 14.76 10.93
N CYS A 166 5.23 13.69 11.70
CA CYS A 166 4.63 13.83 13.01
C CYS A 166 5.55 14.67 13.93
N PRO A 167 4.99 15.42 14.91
CA PRO A 167 5.77 16.31 15.77
C PRO A 167 6.93 15.61 16.49
N GLN A 168 6.77 14.33 16.82
CA GLN A 168 7.80 13.55 17.49
C GLN A 168 8.96 13.18 16.56
N THR A 169 8.68 12.86 15.30
CA THR A 169 9.72 12.63 14.29
C THR A 169 10.55 13.90 14.11
N ARG A 170 9.92 15.06 13.95
CA ARG A 170 10.62 16.35 13.82
C ARG A 170 11.53 16.62 15.00
N TYR A 171 11.00 16.46 16.22
CA TYR A 171 11.79 16.62 17.44
C TYR A 171 13.02 15.70 17.47
N MET A 172 12.83 14.41 17.14
CA MET A 172 13.90 13.42 17.13
C MET A 172 14.96 13.75 16.07
N VAL A 173 14.55 14.17 14.87
CA VAL A 173 15.48 14.60 13.81
C VAL A 173 16.30 15.82 14.26
N ASP A 174 15.68 16.81 14.87
CA ASP A 174 16.35 18.05 15.28
C ASP A 174 17.29 17.84 16.47
N HIS A 175 16.87 17.05 17.47
CA HIS A 175 17.56 16.97 18.76
C HIS A 175 18.42 15.72 18.94
N GLU A 176 18.07 14.59 18.31
CA GLU A 176 18.81 13.33 18.46
C GLU A 176 19.73 13.07 17.26
N TYR A 177 19.26 13.36 16.04
CA TYR A 177 20.02 13.13 14.82
C TYR A 177 20.70 14.38 14.23
N GLY A 178 20.40 15.56 14.78
CA GLY A 178 21.04 16.83 14.38
C GLY A 178 20.73 17.24 12.93
N GLY A 179 19.52 16.94 12.47
CA GLY A 179 19.03 17.26 11.12
C GLY A 179 19.59 16.35 10.01
N LYS A 180 19.98 15.11 10.33
CA LYS A 180 20.61 14.16 9.40
C LYS A 180 19.87 12.84 9.32
#